data_AF-A0A937MTN2-F1
#
_entry.id   AF-A0A937MTN2-F1
#
_cell.length_a   1.000
_cell.length_b   1.000
_cell.length_c   1.000
_cell.angle_alpha   90.00
_cell.angle_beta   90.00
_cell.angle_gamma   90.00
#
_symmetry.space_group_name_H-M   'P 1'
#
loop_
_entity.id
_entity.type
_entity.pdbx_description
1 polymer ?
#
loop_
_entity_poly.entity_id
_entity_poly.type
_entity_poly.pdbx_seq_one_letter_code
_entity_poly.pdbx_strand_id
1 'polypeptide(L)'
;MKSGRVHPSQSYILALLLSALFLIVPGKSVAENSRPFVKKIRVVGNTLIDSYDVDNYLDLGRGLTMTPEIMDMVVSELKANFHYHGYPFINAYSILKTKNGVMTVKVDEQNEYRWGKPRAERAVLKKAFLQGITLPESKKQEIVETLLKGYQKQRKIEEIVAGFLVKKKRSRIEEIQSQRKAAMREKIADKVKEFQAIKKNIEDQETRRIEEMRNRILSAGLKKFDDSTEERAKIISDEYTDLDEFLDNVMFEEYLNPGL
;
A
#
# COMPACT_ATOMS: atom_id res chain seq x y z
N MET A 1 -56.59 1.93 27.87
CA MET A 1 -55.67 0.79 27.72
C MET A 1 -56.46 -0.50 27.63
N LYS A 2 -56.58 -1.10 26.44
CA LYS A 2 -56.91 -2.53 26.28
C LYS A 2 -56.13 -3.05 25.08
N SER A 3 -55.32 -4.06 25.40
CA SER A 3 -54.39 -4.77 24.56
C SER A 3 -55.09 -5.44 23.38
N GLY A 4 -54.69 -5.06 22.16
CA GLY A 4 -55.03 -5.79 20.94
C GLY A 4 -54.24 -7.09 20.92
N ARG A 5 -54.91 -8.20 21.26
CA ARG A 5 -54.36 -9.55 21.15
C ARG A 5 -54.03 -9.82 19.68
N VAL A 6 -52.75 -9.88 19.36
CA VAL A 6 -52.27 -10.42 18.09
C VAL A 6 -52.62 -11.90 18.07
N HIS A 7 -53.42 -12.31 17.10
CA HIS A 7 -53.78 -13.72 16.93
C HIS A 7 -52.50 -14.54 16.68
N PRO A 8 -52.28 -15.66 17.39
CA PRO A 8 -51.07 -16.47 17.23
C PRO A 8 -50.86 -16.93 15.79
N SER A 9 -51.94 -17.11 15.01
CA SER A 9 -51.88 -17.47 13.58
C SER A 9 -51.19 -16.42 12.71
N GLN A 10 -51.26 -15.12 13.02
CA GLN A 10 -50.57 -14.07 12.25
C GLN A 10 -49.06 -14.11 12.47
N SER A 11 -48.61 -14.42 13.70
CA SER A 11 -47.20 -14.57 14.03
C SER A 11 -46.57 -15.79 13.35
N TYR A 12 -47.31 -16.89 13.23
CA TYR A 12 -46.84 -18.10 12.53
C TYR A 12 -46.75 -17.90 11.02
N ILE A 13 -47.70 -17.18 10.41
CA ILE A 13 -47.66 -16.86 8.97
C ILE A 13 -46.49 -15.93 8.65
N LEU A 14 -46.22 -14.94 9.51
CA LEU A 14 -45.06 -14.05 9.34
C LEU A 14 -43.74 -14.83 9.48
N ALA A 15 -43.64 -15.74 10.45
CA ALA A 15 -42.48 -16.60 10.63
C ALA A 15 -42.28 -17.59 9.46
N LEU A 16 -43.37 -18.11 8.88
CA LEU A 16 -43.34 -18.95 7.67
C LEU A 16 -42.97 -18.16 6.41
N LEU A 17 -43.42 -16.91 6.28
CA LEU A 17 -43.02 -16.02 5.18
C LEU A 17 -41.56 -15.60 5.31
N LEU A 18 -41.07 -15.32 6.51
CA LEU A 18 -39.66 -15.01 6.78
C LEU A 18 -38.74 -16.22 6.55
N SER A 19 -39.16 -17.43 6.91
CA SER A 19 -38.41 -18.66 6.64
C SER A 19 -38.44 -19.05 5.16
N ALA A 20 -39.56 -18.83 4.47
CA ALA A 20 -39.66 -19.00 3.03
C ALA A 20 -38.81 -17.97 2.26
N LEU A 21 -38.70 -16.73 2.75
CA LEU A 21 -37.81 -15.72 2.17
C LEU A 21 -36.34 -16.15 2.24
N PHE A 22 -35.93 -16.84 3.32
CA PHE A 22 -34.59 -17.41 3.47
C PHE A 22 -34.32 -18.59 2.52
N LEU A 23 -35.37 -19.26 2.02
CA LEU A 23 -35.26 -20.36 1.05
C LEU A 23 -35.26 -19.88 -0.41
N ILE A 24 -35.74 -18.66 -0.69
CA ILE A 24 -35.87 -18.11 -2.05
C ILE A 24 -34.65 -17.25 -2.45
N VAL A 25 -33.80 -16.85 -1.49
CA VAL A 25 -32.51 -16.21 -1.81
C VAL A 25 -31.47 -17.32 -2.05
N PRO A 26 -30.94 -17.48 -3.28
CA PRO A 26 -29.87 -18.43 -3.51
C PRO A 26 -28.62 -17.98 -2.75
N GLY A 27 -28.30 -18.69 -1.68
CA GLY A 27 -26.96 -18.84 -1.10
C GLY A 27 -26.11 -17.58 -0.94
N LYS A 28 -26.43 -16.71 0.03
CA LYS A 28 -25.35 -16.03 0.75
C LYS A 28 -24.88 -16.95 1.86
N SER A 29 -24.00 -17.89 1.48
CA SER A 29 -23.23 -18.69 2.42
C SER A 29 -22.53 -17.75 3.41
N VAL A 30 -22.81 -17.92 4.71
CA VAL A 30 -22.18 -17.17 5.82
C VAL A 30 -20.70 -17.55 5.99
N ALA A 31 -20.22 -18.57 5.27
CA ALA A 31 -18.81 -18.76 4.98
C ALA A 31 -18.47 -18.14 3.62
N GLU A 32 -17.99 -16.90 3.62
CA GLU A 32 -17.42 -16.20 2.46
C GLU A 32 -16.01 -16.75 2.14
N ASN A 33 -15.92 -18.06 1.93
CA ASN A 33 -14.71 -18.73 1.46
C ASN A 33 -15.03 -19.48 0.17
N SER A 34 -15.59 -18.78 -0.82
CA SER A 34 -15.66 -19.31 -2.19
C SER A 34 -14.27 -19.21 -2.81
N ARG A 35 -13.38 -20.13 -2.44
CA ARG A 35 -12.09 -20.25 -3.13
C ARG A 35 -12.37 -20.36 -4.64
N PRO A 36 -11.71 -19.55 -5.46
CA PRO A 36 -12.07 -19.39 -6.86
C PRO A 36 -11.80 -20.69 -7.62
N PHE A 37 -12.85 -21.29 -8.16
CA PHE A 37 -12.75 -22.50 -8.96
C PHE A 37 -12.33 -22.16 -10.39
N VAL A 38 -11.22 -22.74 -10.85
CA VAL A 38 -10.66 -22.49 -12.17
C VAL A 38 -10.75 -23.76 -13.03
N LYS A 39 -11.38 -23.62 -14.19
CA LYS A 39 -11.57 -24.68 -15.18
C LYS A 39 -10.44 -24.70 -16.21
N LYS A 40 -9.87 -23.54 -16.54
CA LYS A 40 -8.84 -23.40 -17.57
C LYS A 40 -7.79 -22.37 -17.18
N ILE A 41 -6.53 -22.67 -17.49
CA ILE A 41 -5.42 -21.72 -17.47
C ILE A 41 -5.21 -21.23 -18.90
N ARG A 42 -5.01 -19.93 -19.05
CA ARG A 42 -4.66 -19.30 -20.33
C ARG A 42 -3.35 -18.56 -20.16
N VAL A 43 -2.38 -18.82 -21.03
CA VAL A 43 -1.14 -18.05 -21.05
C VAL A 43 -1.24 -16.92 -22.07
N VAL A 44 -0.74 -15.74 -21.71
CA VAL A 44 -0.74 -14.54 -22.56
C VAL A 44 0.62 -13.86 -22.49
N GLY A 45 1.11 -13.38 -23.64
CA GLY A 45 2.40 -12.71 -23.74
C GLY A 45 3.56 -13.65 -24.05
N ASN A 46 3.27 -14.94 -24.29
CA ASN A 46 4.23 -15.89 -24.82
C ASN A 46 4.41 -15.66 -26.33
N THR A 47 5.64 -15.41 -26.75
CA THR A 47 6.03 -15.32 -28.17
C THR A 47 7.22 -16.22 -28.49
N LEU A 48 7.92 -16.74 -27.49
CA LEU A 48 9.05 -17.66 -27.64
C LEU A 48 8.62 -19.13 -27.74
N ILE A 49 7.49 -19.48 -27.13
CA ILE A 49 6.89 -20.82 -27.20
C ILE A 49 5.46 -20.65 -27.72
N ASP A 50 5.02 -21.56 -28.60
CA ASP A 50 3.69 -21.51 -29.18
C ASP A 50 2.60 -21.63 -28.10
N SER A 51 1.54 -20.83 -28.23
CA SER A 51 0.43 -20.83 -27.27
C SER A 51 -0.28 -22.17 -27.17
N TYR A 52 -0.34 -22.94 -28.26
CA TYR A 52 -0.93 -24.28 -28.25
C TYR A 52 -0.15 -25.24 -27.35
N ASP A 53 1.18 -25.21 -27.44
CA ASP A 53 2.05 -26.08 -26.64
C ASP A 53 1.97 -25.72 -25.15
N VAL A 54 1.95 -24.42 -24.84
CA VAL A 54 1.90 -23.93 -23.46
C VAL A 54 0.53 -24.16 -22.80
N ASP A 55 -0.57 -23.90 -23.52
CA ASP A 55 -1.92 -24.07 -22.96
C ASP A 55 -2.23 -25.56 -22.70
N ASN A 56 -1.73 -26.48 -23.54
CA ASN A 56 -1.86 -27.91 -23.32
C ASN A 56 -1.00 -28.42 -22.14
N TYR A 57 0.16 -27.81 -21.92
CA TYR A 57 1.06 -28.17 -20.82
C TYR A 57 0.44 -27.88 -19.44
N LEU A 58 -0.43 -26.85 -19.34
CA LEU A 58 -1.08 -26.43 -18.09
C LEU A 58 -2.56 -26.84 -18.02
N ASP A 59 -2.94 -27.96 -18.65
CA ASP A 59 -4.33 -28.42 -18.59
C ASP A 59 -4.72 -28.88 -17.18
N LEU A 60 -5.80 -28.30 -16.65
CA LEU A 60 -6.36 -28.64 -15.35
C LEU A 60 -7.40 -29.76 -15.41
N GLY A 61 -7.72 -30.26 -16.61
CA GLY A 61 -8.70 -31.32 -16.82
C GLY A 61 -10.10 -30.93 -16.30
N ARG A 62 -10.48 -31.45 -15.13
CA ARG A 62 -11.80 -31.19 -14.52
C ARG A 62 -11.88 -29.85 -13.76
N GLY A 63 -10.79 -29.10 -13.72
CA GLY A 63 -10.68 -27.84 -12.97
C GLY A 63 -10.24 -28.05 -11.53
N LEU A 64 -9.69 -26.98 -10.93
CA LEU A 64 -9.06 -26.99 -9.62
C LEU A 64 -9.44 -25.74 -8.84
N THR A 65 -9.61 -25.90 -7.54
CA THR A 65 -9.77 -24.77 -6.62
C THR A 65 -8.44 -24.04 -6.49
N MET A 66 -8.38 -22.79 -6.93
CA MET A 66 -7.14 -22.01 -6.88
C MET A 66 -6.91 -21.41 -5.50
N THR A 67 -5.78 -21.78 -4.89
CA THR A 67 -5.18 -21.09 -3.75
C THR A 67 -3.95 -20.32 -4.20
N PRO A 68 -3.45 -19.34 -3.43
CA PRO A 68 -2.22 -18.62 -3.77
C PRO A 68 -1.05 -19.56 -4.04
N GLU A 69 -0.91 -20.64 -3.26
CA GLU A 69 0.17 -21.62 -3.41
C GLU A 69 0.08 -22.39 -4.74
N ILE A 70 -1.14 -22.76 -5.16
CA ILE A 70 -1.36 -23.43 -6.44
C ILE A 70 -1.09 -22.45 -7.59
N MET A 71 -1.49 -21.19 -7.45
CA MET A 71 -1.20 -20.14 -8.44
C MET A 71 0.31 -19.95 -8.61
N ASP A 72 1.06 -19.92 -7.51
CA ASP A 72 2.53 -19.81 -7.53
C ASP A 72 3.19 -21.05 -8.11
N MET A 73 2.65 -22.24 -7.82
CA MET A 73 3.10 -23.50 -8.43
C MET A 73 2.92 -23.47 -9.94
N VAL A 74 1.74 -23.11 -10.45
CA VAL A 74 1.48 -22.98 -11.90
C VAL A 74 2.45 -22.00 -12.56
N VAL A 75 2.70 -20.85 -11.92
CA VAL A 75 3.67 -19.87 -12.42
C VAL A 75 5.09 -20.43 -12.42
N SER A 76 5.46 -21.22 -11.42
CA SER A 76 6.78 -21.84 -11.31
C SER A 76 6.98 -22.94 -12.34
N GLU A 77 5.97 -23.79 -12.58
CA GLU A 77 5.98 -24.80 -13.64
C GLU A 77 6.07 -24.17 -15.03
N LEU A 78 5.31 -23.10 -15.27
CA LEU A 78 5.42 -22.34 -16.52
C LEU A 78 6.85 -21.82 -16.71
N LYS A 79 7.45 -21.23 -15.67
CA LYS A 79 8.85 -20.79 -15.73
C LYS A 79 9.78 -21.96 -16.02
N ALA A 80 9.61 -23.10 -15.35
CA ALA A 80 10.44 -24.30 -15.57
C ALA A 80 10.34 -24.79 -17.02
N ASN A 81 9.15 -24.76 -17.63
CA ASN A 81 8.96 -25.10 -19.03
C ASN A 81 9.76 -24.17 -19.96
N PHE A 82 9.68 -22.85 -19.75
CA PHE A 82 10.50 -21.90 -20.51
C PHE A 82 12.02 -22.11 -20.32
N HIS A 83 12.44 -22.43 -19.09
CA HIS A 83 13.84 -22.77 -18.80
C HIS A 83 14.28 -24.01 -19.57
N TYR A 84 13.45 -25.05 -19.63
CA TYR A 84 13.72 -26.27 -20.39
C TYR A 84 13.94 -25.98 -21.88
N HIS A 85 13.19 -25.04 -22.45
CA HIS A 85 13.36 -24.57 -23.83
C HIS A 85 14.54 -23.58 -24.02
N GLY A 86 15.28 -23.26 -22.95
CA GLY A 86 16.46 -22.41 -23.01
C GLY A 86 16.18 -20.91 -22.89
N TYR A 87 15.04 -20.54 -22.30
CA TYR A 87 14.61 -19.16 -22.06
C TYR A 87 14.48 -18.85 -20.56
N PRO A 88 15.61 -18.73 -19.83
CA PRO A 88 15.59 -18.62 -18.38
C PRO A 88 15.19 -17.24 -17.85
N PHE A 89 15.18 -16.20 -18.69
CA PHE A 89 14.98 -14.83 -18.24
C PHE A 89 13.55 -14.33 -18.41
N ILE A 90 12.58 -15.23 -18.30
CA ILE A 90 11.17 -14.85 -18.35
C ILE A 90 10.62 -14.49 -16.97
N ASN A 91 9.74 -13.50 -16.94
CA ASN A 91 8.90 -13.21 -15.79
C ASN A 91 7.50 -13.73 -16.07
N ALA A 92 6.81 -14.20 -15.04
CA ALA A 92 5.43 -14.64 -15.16
C ALA A 92 4.68 -14.32 -13.87
N TYR A 93 3.42 -13.93 -14.01
CA TYR A 93 2.53 -13.63 -12.90
C TYR A 93 1.09 -14.00 -13.24
N SER A 94 0.37 -14.54 -12.25
CA SER A 94 -0.99 -15.01 -12.39
C SER A 94 -1.99 -13.89 -12.11
N ILE A 95 -3.08 -13.86 -12.88
CA ILE A 95 -4.23 -13.00 -12.70
C ILE A 95 -5.48 -13.86 -12.75
N LEU A 96 -6.21 -13.85 -11.65
CA LEU A 96 -7.44 -14.60 -11.53
C LEU A 96 -8.64 -13.79 -12.05
N LYS A 97 -9.43 -14.39 -12.95
CA LYS A 97 -10.74 -13.84 -13.36
C LYS A 97 -11.85 -14.74 -12.81
N THR A 98 -12.58 -14.24 -11.83
CA THR A 98 -13.63 -14.99 -11.13
C THR A 98 -14.88 -15.26 -11.97
N LYS A 99 -15.21 -14.38 -12.94
CA LYS A 99 -16.47 -14.48 -13.70
C LYS A 99 -16.62 -15.73 -14.57
N ASN A 100 -15.54 -16.34 -15.07
CA ASN A 100 -15.59 -17.45 -16.02
C ASN A 100 -14.78 -18.69 -15.59
N GLY A 101 -14.23 -18.71 -14.37
CA GLY A 101 -13.34 -19.78 -13.93
C GLY A 101 -12.09 -19.91 -14.82
N VAL A 102 -11.57 -18.80 -15.34
CA VAL A 102 -10.34 -18.79 -16.16
C VAL A 102 -9.26 -18.04 -15.40
N MET A 103 -8.13 -18.70 -15.17
CA MET A 103 -6.92 -18.04 -14.68
C MET A 103 -6.07 -17.63 -15.88
N THR A 104 -5.63 -16.37 -15.92
CA THR A 104 -4.70 -15.90 -16.93
C THR A 104 -3.32 -15.81 -16.32
N VAL A 105 -2.32 -16.46 -16.90
CA VAL A 105 -0.92 -16.23 -16.56
C VAL A 105 -0.32 -15.31 -17.61
N LYS A 106 0.15 -14.14 -17.18
CA LYS A 106 0.86 -13.22 -18.04
C LYS A 106 2.34 -13.52 -18.00
N VAL A 107 2.92 -13.71 -19.17
CA VAL A 107 4.36 -13.90 -19.38
C VAL A 107 4.94 -12.60 -19.91
N ASP A 108 6.07 -12.20 -19.35
CA ASP A 108 6.88 -11.08 -19.79
C ASP A 108 8.26 -11.60 -20.20
N GLU A 109 8.48 -11.60 -21.52
CA GLU A 109 9.68 -12.08 -22.18
C GLU A 109 10.68 -10.94 -22.46
N GLN A 110 10.40 -9.70 -22.04
CA GLN A 110 11.24 -8.53 -22.38
C GLN A 110 12.70 -8.74 -21.99
N ASN A 111 12.95 -9.36 -20.86
CA ASN A 111 14.31 -9.63 -20.36
C ASN A 111 15.03 -10.68 -21.22
N GLU A 112 14.30 -11.66 -21.75
CA GLU A 112 14.84 -12.64 -22.69
C GLU A 112 15.21 -11.97 -24.03
N TYR A 113 14.38 -11.03 -24.50
CA TYR A 113 14.70 -10.21 -25.68
C TYR A 113 15.81 -9.17 -25.44
N ARG A 114 16.07 -8.79 -24.18
CA ARG A 114 17.13 -7.85 -23.82
C ARG A 114 18.46 -8.54 -23.54
N TRP A 115 18.50 -9.68 -22.88
CA TRP A 115 19.77 -10.27 -22.44
C TRP A 115 19.86 -11.78 -22.71
N GLY A 116 18.85 -12.35 -23.34
CA GLY A 116 18.73 -13.78 -23.58
C GLY A 116 19.09 -14.24 -24.99
N LYS A 117 18.74 -15.49 -25.27
CA LYS A 117 19.11 -16.21 -26.50
C LYS A 117 18.55 -15.57 -27.78
N PRO A 118 17.28 -15.12 -27.83
CA PRO A 118 16.71 -14.50 -29.02
C PRO A 118 17.47 -13.26 -29.49
N ARG A 119 18.01 -12.44 -28.56
CA ARG A 119 18.82 -11.26 -28.89
C ARG A 119 20.13 -11.67 -29.56
N ALA A 120 20.82 -12.65 -29.00
CA ALA A 120 22.11 -13.12 -29.49
C ALA A 120 21.96 -13.74 -30.87
N GLU A 121 20.98 -14.64 -31.06
CA GLU A 121 20.69 -15.25 -32.37
C GLU A 121 20.38 -14.20 -33.43
N ARG A 122 19.51 -13.23 -33.11
CA ARG A 122 19.18 -12.13 -34.02
C ARG A 122 20.40 -11.30 -34.38
N ALA A 123 21.30 -11.03 -33.43
CA ALA A 123 22.52 -10.27 -33.68
C ALA A 123 23.46 -11.01 -34.64
N VAL A 124 23.65 -12.32 -34.44
CA VAL A 124 24.49 -13.17 -35.31
C VAL A 124 23.90 -13.24 -36.71
N LEU A 125 22.61 -13.57 -36.84
CA LEU A 125 21.94 -13.66 -38.13
C LEU A 125 21.97 -12.32 -38.89
N LYS A 126 21.71 -11.21 -38.20
CA LYS A 126 21.81 -9.87 -38.79
C LYS A 126 23.21 -9.58 -39.31
N LYS A 127 24.26 -9.93 -38.56
CA LYS A 127 25.65 -9.69 -38.97
C LYS A 127 26.05 -10.58 -40.14
N ALA A 128 25.70 -11.87 -40.11
CA ALA A 128 25.94 -12.82 -41.20
C ALA A 128 25.27 -12.36 -42.50
N PHE A 129 24.00 -11.94 -42.41
CA PHE A 129 23.26 -11.39 -43.55
C PHE A 129 23.92 -10.13 -44.14
N LEU A 130 24.31 -9.17 -43.29
CA LEU A 130 24.98 -7.94 -43.74
C LEU A 130 26.35 -8.19 -44.39
N GLN A 131 27.01 -9.29 -44.05
CA GLN A 131 28.31 -9.67 -44.60
C GLN A 131 28.20 -10.68 -45.76
N GLY A 132 27.00 -11.15 -46.09
CA GLY A 132 26.78 -12.15 -47.13
C GLY A 132 27.39 -13.52 -46.81
N ILE A 133 27.59 -13.86 -45.53
CA ILE A 133 28.24 -15.09 -45.10
C ILE A 133 27.18 -16.11 -44.67
N THR A 134 27.33 -17.36 -45.15
CA THR A 134 26.58 -18.50 -44.61
C THR A 134 27.40 -19.15 -43.50
N LEU A 135 26.91 -19.10 -42.27
CA LEU A 135 27.58 -19.69 -41.11
C LEU A 135 27.10 -21.14 -40.90
N PRO A 136 28.01 -22.10 -40.65
CA PRO A 136 27.60 -23.42 -40.20
C PRO A 136 26.98 -23.32 -38.79
N GLU A 137 26.00 -24.19 -38.51
CA GLU A 137 25.21 -24.10 -37.26
C GLU A 137 26.09 -24.20 -36.00
N SER A 138 27.17 -25.01 -36.04
CA SER A 138 28.13 -25.11 -34.94
C SER A 138 28.81 -23.78 -34.62
N LYS A 139 29.24 -23.04 -35.64
CA LYS A 139 29.87 -21.72 -35.45
C LYS A 139 28.86 -20.66 -35.02
N LYS A 140 27.63 -20.75 -35.52
CA LYS A 140 26.54 -19.88 -35.07
C LYS A 140 26.27 -20.07 -33.57
N GLN A 141 26.16 -21.31 -33.10
CA GLN A 141 25.96 -21.63 -31.69
C GLN A 141 27.11 -21.12 -30.81
N GLU A 142 28.37 -21.35 -31.21
CA GLU A 142 29.56 -20.87 -30.50
C GLU A 142 29.54 -19.34 -30.28
N ILE A 143 29.21 -18.58 -31.35
CA ILE A 143 29.12 -17.12 -31.29
C ILE A 143 27.95 -16.69 -30.39
N VAL A 144 26.79 -17.35 -30.51
CA VAL A 144 25.62 -17.06 -29.68
C VAL A 144 25.94 -17.25 -28.19
N GLU A 145 26.61 -18.33 -27.81
CA GLU A 145 27.03 -18.57 -26.42
C GLU A 145 27.99 -17.51 -25.89
N THR A 146 28.92 -17.05 -26.72
CA THR A 146 29.85 -15.98 -26.34
C THR A 146 29.12 -14.66 -26.13
N LEU A 147 28.17 -14.33 -27.01
CA LEU A 147 27.33 -13.14 -26.87
C LEU A 147 26.43 -13.23 -25.62
N LEU A 148 25.85 -14.40 -25.35
CA LEU A 148 25.04 -14.64 -24.15
C LEU A 148 25.85 -14.36 -22.87
N LYS A 149 27.07 -14.88 -22.76
CA LYS A 149 27.96 -14.59 -21.63
C LYS A 149 28.25 -13.09 -21.51
N GLY A 150 28.42 -12.39 -22.63
CA GLY A 150 28.58 -10.94 -22.68
C GLY A 150 27.36 -10.19 -22.16
N TYR A 151 26.17 -10.53 -22.64
CA TYR A 151 24.91 -9.90 -22.22
C TYR A 151 24.58 -10.16 -20.75
N GLN A 152 24.89 -11.36 -20.23
CA GLN A 152 24.75 -11.66 -18.81
C GLN A 152 25.67 -10.79 -17.93
N LYS A 153 26.90 -10.53 -18.36
CA LYS A 153 27.80 -9.61 -17.66
C LYS A 153 27.25 -8.17 -17.67
N GLN A 154 26.75 -7.70 -18.82
CA GLN A 154 26.13 -6.39 -18.94
C GLN A 154 24.91 -6.25 -18.03
N ARG A 155 24.03 -7.26 -18.01
CA ARG A 155 22.86 -7.30 -17.13
C ARG A 155 23.24 -7.15 -15.65
N LYS A 156 24.25 -7.90 -15.18
CA LYS A 156 24.72 -7.79 -13.78
C LYS A 156 25.19 -6.37 -13.44
N ILE A 157 25.89 -5.72 -14.37
CA ILE A 157 26.35 -4.33 -14.19
C ILE A 157 25.15 -3.39 -14.14
N GLU A 158 24.18 -3.54 -15.05
CA GLU A 158 22.96 -2.74 -15.08
C GLU A 158 22.15 -2.88 -13.79
N GLU A 159 22.02 -4.11 -13.25
CA GLU A 159 21.35 -4.38 -11.97
C GLU A 159 22.06 -3.71 -10.79
N ILE A 160 23.39 -3.76 -10.73
CA ILE A 160 24.19 -3.09 -9.69
C ILE A 160 24.00 -1.57 -9.76
N VAL A 161 24.10 -0.99 -10.96
CA VAL A 161 23.94 0.45 -11.17
C VAL A 161 22.51 0.88 -10.81
N ALA A 162 21.50 0.12 -11.22
CA ALA A 162 20.10 0.39 -10.87
C ALA A 162 19.90 0.36 -9.35
N GLY A 163 20.43 -0.66 -8.66
CA GLY A 163 20.39 -0.76 -7.20
C GLY A 163 21.04 0.43 -6.50
N PHE A 164 22.22 0.84 -6.96
CA PHE A 164 22.91 2.02 -6.45
C PHE A 164 22.10 3.31 -6.63
N LEU A 165 21.52 3.52 -7.82
CA LEU A 165 20.71 4.71 -8.11
C LEU A 165 19.43 4.76 -7.27
N VAL A 166 18.77 3.62 -7.07
CA VAL A 166 17.59 3.53 -6.18
C VAL A 166 17.97 3.86 -4.74
N LYS A 167 19.08 3.29 -4.24
CA LYS A 167 19.58 3.59 -2.88
C LYS A 167 19.88 5.09 -2.72
N LYS A 168 20.60 5.68 -3.67
CA LYS A 168 20.91 7.12 -3.68
C LYS A 168 19.65 7.99 -3.68
N LYS A 169 18.62 7.61 -4.45
CA LYS A 169 17.33 8.32 -4.47
C LYS A 169 16.59 8.21 -3.14
N ARG A 170 16.54 7.01 -2.52
CA ARG A 170 15.89 6.80 -1.21
C ARG A 170 16.53 7.63 -0.12
N SER A 171 17.86 7.59 0.01
CA SER A 171 18.58 8.39 1.01
C SER A 171 18.33 9.89 0.83
N ARG A 172 18.26 10.40 -0.41
CA ARG A 172 17.93 11.81 -0.65
C ARG A 172 16.49 12.15 -0.27
N ILE A 173 15.53 11.25 -0.49
CA ILE A 173 14.14 11.45 -0.08
C ILE A 173 14.04 11.48 1.44
N GLU A 174 14.72 10.56 2.13
CA GLU A 174 14.78 10.51 3.59
C GLU A 174 15.39 11.80 4.17
N GLU A 175 16.48 12.30 3.59
CA GLU A 175 17.12 13.56 3.99
C GLU A 175 16.16 14.76 3.82
N ILE A 176 15.48 14.85 2.67
CA ILE A 176 14.49 15.92 2.43
C ILE A 176 13.32 15.83 3.41
N GLN A 177 12.84 14.62 3.71
CA GLN A 177 11.75 14.41 4.67
C GLN A 177 12.17 14.78 6.08
N SER A 178 13.38 14.42 6.50
CA SER A 178 13.96 14.81 7.79
C SER A 178 14.06 16.33 7.91
N GLN A 179 14.63 17.01 6.90
CA GLN A 179 14.72 18.47 6.87
C GLN A 179 13.34 19.15 6.93
N ARG A 180 12.35 18.63 6.18
CA ARG A 180 10.97 19.15 6.22
C ARG A 180 10.33 18.98 7.59
N LYS A 181 10.55 17.83 8.24
CA LYS A 181 10.04 17.56 9.59
C LYS A 181 10.66 18.51 10.61
N ALA A 182 11.97 18.72 10.55
CA ALA A 182 12.68 19.67 11.40
C ALA A 182 12.15 21.11 11.23
N ALA A 183 12.04 21.59 9.99
CA ALA A 183 11.50 22.93 9.70
C ALA A 183 10.02 23.08 10.11
N MET A 184 9.23 22.02 10.04
CA MET A 184 7.84 22.04 10.52
C MET A 184 7.78 22.13 12.04
N ARG A 185 8.63 21.40 12.75
CA ARG A 185 8.74 21.47 14.22
C ARG A 185 9.16 22.86 14.68
N GLU A 186 10.16 23.47 14.05
CA GLU A 186 10.60 24.85 14.35
C GLU A 186 9.44 25.84 14.21
N LYS A 187 8.67 25.77 13.11
CA LYS A 187 7.48 26.60 12.92
C LYS A 187 6.40 26.38 13.99
N ILE A 188 6.22 25.15 14.45
CA ILE A 188 5.27 24.83 15.52
C ILE A 188 5.76 25.44 16.83
N ALA A 189 7.04 25.29 17.16
CA ALA A 189 7.65 25.86 18.37
C ALA A 189 7.53 27.39 18.39
N ASP A 190 7.78 28.07 17.26
CA ASP A 190 7.61 29.52 17.14
C ASP A 190 6.14 29.93 17.36
N LYS A 191 5.19 29.21 16.77
CA LYS A 191 3.76 29.47 16.95
C LYS A 191 3.29 29.21 18.38
N VAL A 192 3.83 28.20 19.04
CA VAL A 192 3.58 27.92 20.46
C VAL A 192 4.08 29.06 21.33
N LYS A 193 5.31 29.57 21.09
CA LYS A 193 5.86 30.72 21.82
C LYS A 193 5.03 31.99 21.61
N GLU A 194 4.62 32.27 20.38
CA GLU A 194 3.71 33.38 20.08
C GLU A 194 2.39 33.25 20.85
N PHE A 195 1.80 32.06 20.86
CA PHE A 195 0.56 31.80 21.59
C PHE A 195 0.71 31.98 23.10
N GLN A 196 1.77 31.44 23.69
CA GLN A 196 2.08 31.61 25.12
C GLN A 196 2.26 33.08 25.49
N ALA A 197 2.93 33.87 24.65
CA ALA A 197 3.10 35.31 24.87
C ALA A 197 1.75 36.06 24.81
N ILE A 198 0.85 35.68 23.89
CA ILE A 198 -0.49 36.26 23.80
C ILE A 198 -1.32 35.87 25.03
N LYS A 199 -1.31 34.59 25.44
CA LYS A 199 -2.02 34.10 26.64
C LYS A 199 -1.62 34.91 27.86
N LYS A 200 -0.31 35.05 28.12
CA LYS A 200 0.21 35.83 29.25
C LYS A 200 -0.25 37.28 29.22
N ASN A 201 -0.23 37.94 28.06
CA ASN A 201 -0.68 39.32 27.93
C ASN A 201 -2.19 39.47 28.20
N ILE A 202 -3.01 38.48 27.81
CA ILE A 202 -4.45 38.47 28.10
C ILE A 202 -4.69 38.28 29.60
N GLU A 203 -4.01 37.33 30.23
CA GLU A 203 -4.06 37.12 31.70
C GLU A 203 -3.63 38.37 32.47
N ASP A 204 -2.54 39.02 32.05
CA ASP A 204 -2.06 40.29 32.62
C ASP A 204 -3.08 41.43 32.44
N GLN A 205 -3.86 41.43 31.35
CA GLN A 205 -4.94 42.42 31.14
C GLN A 205 -6.18 42.12 31.98
N GLU A 206 -6.56 40.85 32.12
CA GLU A 206 -7.71 40.45 32.94
C GLU A 206 -7.46 40.68 34.42
N THR A 207 -6.26 40.33 34.92
CA THR A 207 -5.84 40.62 36.30
C THR A 207 -5.91 42.12 36.59
N ARG A 208 -5.38 42.98 35.70
CA ARG A 208 -5.50 44.44 35.82
C ARG A 208 -6.96 44.92 35.82
N ARG A 209 -7.82 44.37 34.96
CA ARG A 209 -9.26 44.71 34.94
C ARG A 209 -9.96 44.31 36.24
N ILE A 210 -9.66 43.14 36.77
CA ILE A 210 -10.21 42.65 38.05
C ILE A 210 -9.74 43.55 39.20
N GLU A 211 -8.47 43.94 39.22
CA GLU A 211 -7.92 44.88 40.21
C GLU A 211 -8.57 46.27 40.12
N GLU A 212 -8.74 46.82 38.90
CA GLU A 212 -9.46 48.08 38.70
C GLU A 212 -10.91 47.99 39.19
N MET A 213 -11.61 46.90 38.86
CA MET A 213 -12.98 46.67 39.33
C MET A 213 -13.03 46.59 40.86
N ARG A 214 -12.10 45.86 41.48
CA ARG A 214 -11.98 45.74 42.94
C ARG A 214 -11.73 47.10 43.60
N ASN A 215 -10.84 47.90 43.03
CA ASN A 215 -10.55 49.25 43.52
C ASN A 215 -11.76 50.20 43.41
N ARG A 216 -12.54 50.11 42.31
CA ARG A 216 -13.79 50.87 42.13
C ARG A 216 -14.88 50.46 43.11
N ILE A 217 -15.00 49.18 43.44
CA ILE A 217 -15.97 48.66 44.42
C ILE A 217 -15.60 49.11 45.84
N LEU A 218 -14.31 49.04 46.19
CA LEU A 218 -13.80 49.50 47.48
C LEU A 218 -13.96 51.01 47.67
N SER A 219 -13.74 51.82 46.63
CA SER A 219 -13.94 53.27 46.68
C SER A 219 -15.41 53.68 46.72
N ALA A 220 -16.33 52.84 46.22
CA ALA A 220 -17.77 53.03 46.32
C ALA A 220 -18.38 52.59 47.68
N GLY A 221 -17.57 52.05 48.61
CA GLY A 221 -18.02 51.72 49.97
C GLY A 221 -18.92 50.49 50.10
N LEU A 222 -18.99 49.63 49.08
CA LEU A 222 -19.80 48.40 49.10
C LEU A 222 -19.02 47.26 49.80
N LYS A 223 -19.38 46.95 51.05
CA LYS A 223 -18.93 45.72 51.74
C LYS A 223 -19.76 44.53 51.25
N LYS A 224 -19.23 43.80 50.27
CA LYS A 224 -19.21 42.32 50.12
C LYS A 224 -18.83 41.98 48.67
N PHE A 225 -17.71 41.26 48.50
CA PHE A 225 -17.46 40.49 47.28
C PHE A 225 -18.24 39.18 47.41
N ASP A 226 -19.01 38.82 46.40
CA ASP A 226 -19.72 37.54 46.33
C ASP A 226 -18.77 36.47 45.78
N ASP A 227 -18.71 35.30 46.43
CA ASP A 227 -17.81 34.16 46.16
C ASP A 227 -17.88 33.62 44.71
N SER A 228 -18.92 34.00 43.97
CA SER A 228 -19.15 33.58 42.57
C SER A 228 -18.08 34.05 41.57
N THR A 229 -17.27 35.05 41.93
CA THR A 229 -16.20 35.56 41.07
C THR A 229 -14.91 34.71 41.18
N GLU A 230 -14.65 34.12 42.34
CA GLU A 230 -13.50 33.22 42.56
C GLU A 230 -13.71 31.86 41.87
N GLU A 231 -14.94 31.34 41.85
CA GLU A 231 -15.26 30.09 41.12
C GLU A 231 -15.07 30.24 39.61
N ARG A 232 -15.44 31.38 39.01
CA ARG A 232 -15.17 31.62 37.59
C ARG A 232 -13.69 31.76 37.28
N ALA A 233 -12.90 32.37 38.17
CA ALA A 233 -11.46 32.47 38.02
C ALA A 233 -10.77 31.10 38.12
N LYS A 234 -11.25 30.20 38.99
CA LYS A 234 -10.75 28.82 39.13
C LYS A 234 -11.10 27.91 37.94
N ILE A 235 -12.32 27.97 37.42
CA ILE A 235 -12.70 27.16 36.27
C ILE A 235 -11.87 27.54 35.03
N ILE A 236 -11.58 28.84 34.88
CA ILE A 236 -10.71 29.35 33.82
C ILE A 236 -9.25 28.88 34.04
N SER A 237 -8.74 28.89 35.28
CA SER A 237 -7.37 28.40 35.55
C SER A 237 -7.19 26.90 35.28
N ASP A 238 -8.21 26.09 35.57
CA ASP A 238 -8.12 24.63 35.40
C ASP A 238 -8.13 24.22 33.90
N GLU A 239 -8.91 24.89 33.05
CA GLU A 239 -8.91 24.66 31.58
C GLU A 239 -7.58 25.08 30.92
N TYR A 240 -6.85 26.01 31.54
CA TYR A 240 -5.52 26.43 31.09
C TYR A 240 -4.38 25.55 31.59
N THR A 241 -4.59 24.77 32.67
CA THR A 241 -3.57 23.89 33.26
C THR A 241 -3.34 22.65 32.38
N ASP A 242 -4.40 22.08 31.81
CA ASP A 242 -4.32 20.96 30.85
C ASP A 242 -3.59 21.35 29.55
N LEU A 243 -3.69 22.62 29.16
CA LEU A 243 -2.99 23.16 28.00
C LEU A 243 -1.50 23.37 28.29
N ASP A 244 -1.15 23.81 29.49
CA ASP A 244 0.24 24.02 29.91
C ASP A 244 0.98 22.67 30.05
N GLU A 245 0.31 21.59 30.50
CA GLU A 245 0.86 20.23 30.52
C GLU A 245 1.06 19.64 29.11
N PHE A 246 0.17 19.96 28.16
CA PHE A 246 0.36 19.61 26.74
C PHE A 246 1.54 20.38 26.12
N LEU A 247 1.67 21.67 26.41
CA LEU A 247 2.73 22.52 25.88
C LEU A 247 4.10 22.18 26.49
N ASP A 248 4.17 21.86 27.78
CA ASP A 248 5.38 21.38 28.43
C ASP A 248 5.83 20.05 27.82
N ASN A 249 4.92 19.12 27.52
CA ASN A 249 5.26 17.87 26.82
C ASN A 249 5.83 18.12 25.41
N VAL A 250 5.25 19.07 24.64
CA VAL A 250 5.77 19.44 23.31
C VAL A 250 7.17 20.05 23.39
N MET A 251 7.43 20.91 24.39
CA MET A 251 8.74 21.51 24.64
C MET A 251 9.76 20.50 25.21
N PHE A 252 9.31 19.53 26.01
CA PHE A 252 10.14 18.46 26.58
C PHE A 252 10.59 17.46 25.50
N GLU A 253 9.72 17.14 24.54
CA GLU A 253 10.09 16.34 23.36
C GLU A 253 11.13 17.04 22.47
N GLU A 254 11.08 18.37 22.36
CA GLU A 254 12.08 19.18 21.66
C GLU A 254 13.45 19.16 22.37
N TYR A 255 13.45 19.19 23.70
CA TYR A 255 14.67 19.16 24.52
C TYR A 255 15.36 17.79 24.56
N LEU A 256 14.59 16.71 24.51
CA LEU A 256 15.11 15.34 24.57
C LEU A 256 15.65 14.84 23.21
N ASN A 257 15.17 15.38 22.09
CA ASN A 257 15.59 14.98 20.75
C ASN A 257 15.84 16.18 19.81
N PRO A 258 16.84 17.02 20.09
CA PRO A 258 17.23 18.07 19.17
C PRO A 258 17.83 17.43 17.90
N GLY A 259 17.03 17.34 16.84
CA GLY A 259 17.49 16.92 15.51
C GLY A 259 17.20 15.48 15.06
N LEU A 260 16.23 14.76 15.67
CA LEU A 260 15.78 13.41 15.24
C LEU A 260 14.40 13.38 14.55
#